data_AF-A0A959N2H6-F1
#
_entry.id   AF-A0A959N2H6-F1
#
_cell.length_a   1.000
_cell.length_b   1.000
_cell.length_c   1.000
_cell.angle_alpha   90.00
_cell.angle_beta   90.00
_cell.angle_gamma   90.00
#
_symmetry.space_group_name_H-M   'P 1'
#
loop_
_entity.id
_entity.type
_entity.pdbx_description
1 polymer ?
#
loop_
_entity_poly.entity_id
_entity_poly.type
_entity_poly.pdbx_seq_one_letter_code
_entity_poly.pdbx_strand_id
1 'polypeptide(L)'
;YAYYSNTNKLQRVTGSGTQYTYDANGNMTRDDLNSSYDIIYDHRNLILELKNLVIDIHGSRNDTTIYHTLYYHDEAGNRIRKMIYNNSNDSLLSDNIYSRDVSGRELAIYKNGIIDQWNIYGMDNIGFINGNEDIRFYMKDHLGSVRAVIDVSGNVVSSQDGACPRMLLAGDAWGYLLENRVYDSDVSVYKFTSKERDDESKYDYFGARYYDFYPPAESRALADSADTAVPV
;
A
#
# COMPACT_ATOMS: atom_id res chain seq x y z
N TYR A 1 14.34 -8.18 -17.67
CA TYR A 1 14.29 -8.72 -16.30
C TYR A 1 15.14 -9.98 -16.19
N ALA A 2 15.43 -10.42 -14.96
CA ALA A 2 16.12 -11.67 -14.63
C ALA A 2 15.60 -12.23 -13.30
N TYR A 3 15.68 -13.55 -13.14
CA TYR A 3 15.27 -14.28 -11.93
C TYR A 3 16.48 -14.91 -11.25
N TYR A 4 16.38 -15.17 -9.95
CA TYR A 4 17.32 -16.05 -9.28
C TYR A 4 17.23 -17.47 -9.84
N SER A 5 18.37 -18.06 -10.16
CA SER A 5 18.46 -19.40 -10.76
C SER A 5 17.67 -20.43 -9.95
N ASN A 6 16.88 -21.26 -10.64
CA ASN A 6 16.02 -22.29 -10.05
C ASN A 6 14.94 -21.78 -9.09
N THR A 7 14.54 -20.51 -9.20
CA THR A 7 13.45 -19.95 -8.40
C THR A 7 12.52 -19.09 -9.26
N ASN A 8 11.34 -18.78 -8.71
CA ASN A 8 10.43 -17.77 -9.27
C ASN A 8 10.64 -16.38 -8.64
N LYS A 9 11.76 -16.15 -7.95
CA LYS A 9 12.08 -14.88 -7.29
C LYS A 9 12.72 -13.90 -8.28
N LEU A 10 12.10 -12.74 -8.47
CA LEU A 10 12.56 -11.71 -9.39
C LEU A 10 13.88 -11.11 -8.86
N GLN A 11 14.93 -11.04 -9.68
CA GLN A 11 16.20 -10.44 -9.25
C GLN A 11 16.31 -8.98 -9.70
N ARG A 12 15.84 -8.68 -10.91
CA ARG A 12 15.85 -7.35 -11.51
C ARG A 12 14.87 -7.25 -12.66
N VAL A 13 14.36 -6.05 -12.90
CA VAL A 13 13.56 -5.70 -14.08
C VAL A 13 14.48 -5.11 -15.17
N THR A 14 15.40 -4.23 -14.78
CA THR A 14 16.31 -3.50 -15.68
C THR A 14 17.76 -3.49 -15.17
N GLY A 15 18.72 -3.11 -16.03
CA GLY A 15 20.13 -2.99 -15.66
C GLY A 15 20.84 -4.33 -15.38
N SER A 16 22.01 -4.25 -14.74
CA SER A 16 22.89 -5.39 -14.43
C SER A 16 23.01 -5.68 -12.92
N GLY A 17 22.54 -4.79 -12.06
CA GLY A 17 22.51 -4.99 -10.61
C GLY A 17 21.36 -5.90 -10.14
N THR A 18 21.46 -6.39 -8.92
CA THR A 18 20.32 -6.98 -8.20
C THR A 18 19.48 -5.83 -7.65
N GLN A 19 18.18 -5.80 -7.99
CA GLN A 19 17.23 -4.77 -7.54
C GLN A 19 16.34 -5.27 -6.41
N TYR A 20 16.12 -6.59 -6.36
CA TYR A 20 15.28 -7.25 -5.37
C TYR A 20 16.07 -8.33 -4.64
N THR A 21 15.89 -8.41 -3.32
CA THR A 21 16.50 -9.47 -2.50
C THR A 21 15.45 -10.09 -1.59
N TYR A 22 15.72 -11.32 -1.13
CA TYR A 22 14.78 -12.10 -0.35
C TYR A 22 15.49 -12.83 0.79
N ASP A 23 14.76 -13.09 1.86
CA ASP A 23 15.18 -13.97 2.93
C ASP A 23 15.04 -15.47 2.55
N ALA A 24 15.40 -16.34 3.51
CA ALA A 24 15.32 -17.79 3.35
C ALA A 24 13.88 -18.29 3.21
N ASN A 25 12.91 -17.62 3.83
CA ASN A 25 11.49 -17.94 3.73
C ASN A 25 10.87 -17.46 2.41
N GLY A 26 11.58 -16.60 1.67
CA GLY A 26 11.12 -16.04 0.42
C GLY A 26 10.38 -14.72 0.55
N ASN A 27 10.49 -14.08 1.70
CA ASN A 27 9.99 -12.72 1.89
C ASN A 27 10.97 -11.73 1.26
N MET A 28 10.48 -10.65 0.64
CA MET A 28 11.34 -9.66 0.00
C MET A 28 11.91 -8.72 1.06
N THR A 29 13.23 -8.56 1.06
CA THR A 29 13.96 -7.75 2.05
C THR A 29 14.44 -6.42 1.49
N ARG A 30 14.34 -6.25 0.17
CA ARG A 30 14.74 -5.04 -0.56
C ARG A 30 14.03 -4.93 -1.89
N ASP A 31 13.61 -3.72 -2.20
CA ASP A 31 13.08 -3.27 -3.48
C ASP A 31 13.69 -1.89 -3.82
N ASP A 32 14.64 -1.90 -4.77
CA ASP A 32 15.31 -0.69 -5.24
C ASP A 32 14.39 0.25 -6.05
N LEU A 33 13.30 -0.25 -6.65
CA LEU A 33 12.38 0.57 -7.45
C LEU A 33 11.48 1.42 -6.55
N ASN A 34 10.94 0.83 -5.49
CA ASN A 34 10.14 1.55 -4.49
C ASN A 34 11.01 2.12 -3.35
N SER A 35 12.33 2.17 -3.53
CA SER A 35 13.29 2.71 -2.57
C SER A 35 13.17 2.12 -1.16
N SER A 36 12.79 0.84 -1.07
CA SER A 36 12.64 0.08 0.17
C SER A 36 13.89 -0.77 0.38
N TYR A 37 14.71 -0.46 1.38
CA TYR A 37 16.06 -1.05 1.48
C TYR A 37 16.24 -2.10 2.57
N ASP A 38 15.36 -2.09 3.56
CA ASP A 38 15.45 -2.96 4.74
C ASP A 38 14.03 -3.26 5.22
N ILE A 39 13.53 -4.42 4.80
CA ILE A 39 12.22 -4.95 5.21
C ILE A 39 12.45 -6.09 6.19
N ILE A 40 11.93 -5.95 7.41
CA ILE A 40 12.08 -6.93 8.49
C ILE A 40 10.73 -7.56 8.77
N TYR A 41 10.74 -8.88 8.96
CA TYR A 41 9.56 -9.69 9.19
C TYR A 41 9.55 -10.32 10.57
N ASP A 42 8.35 -10.58 11.08
CA ASP A 42 8.17 -11.47 12.22
C ASP A 42 8.24 -12.95 11.81
N HIS A 43 8.14 -13.84 12.80
CA HIS A 43 8.12 -15.29 12.59
C HIS A 43 6.90 -15.80 11.81
N ARG A 44 5.87 -14.98 11.62
CA ARG A 44 4.66 -15.27 10.83
C ARG A 44 4.78 -14.73 9.39
N ASN A 45 5.93 -14.15 9.04
CA ASN A 45 6.18 -13.45 7.78
C ASN A 45 5.31 -12.20 7.58
N LEU A 46 4.94 -11.52 8.66
CA LEU A 46 4.32 -10.19 8.62
C LEU A 46 5.41 -9.12 8.74
N ILE A 47 5.29 -8.04 7.97
CA ILE A 47 6.24 -6.92 8.04
C ILE A 47 6.17 -6.28 9.43
N LEU A 48 7.33 -6.10 10.09
CA LEU A 48 7.47 -5.37 11.33
C LEU A 48 8.04 -3.98 11.09
N GLU A 49 9.01 -3.90 10.19
CA GLU A 49 9.75 -2.68 9.91
C GLU A 49 10.05 -2.55 8.42
N LEU A 50 9.97 -1.32 7.94
CA LEU A 50 10.33 -0.94 6.59
C LEU A 50 11.15 0.35 6.63
N LYS A 51 12.34 0.34 6.05
CA LYS A 51 13.11 1.56 5.79
C LYS A 51 13.00 1.99 4.34
N ASN A 52 12.52 3.22 4.12
CA ASN A 52 12.43 3.84 2.81
C ASN A 52 13.45 4.96 2.67
N LEU A 53 14.08 5.04 1.50
CA LEU A 53 14.96 6.13 1.13
C LEU A 53 14.20 7.15 0.31
N VAL A 54 14.24 8.41 0.71
CA VAL A 54 13.84 9.52 -0.17
C VAL A 54 15.08 10.35 -0.46
N ILE A 55 15.42 10.41 -1.74
CA ILE A 55 16.50 11.26 -2.25
C ILE A 55 15.87 12.61 -2.57
N ASP A 56 16.19 13.64 -1.77
CA ASP A 56 15.71 14.98 -2.05
C ASP A 56 16.35 15.49 -3.35
N ILE A 57 15.52 15.87 -4.33
CA ILE A 57 15.94 16.28 -5.68
C ILE A 57 16.43 17.74 -5.66
N HIS A 58 17.37 18.05 -4.76
CA HIS A 58 18.23 19.24 -4.86
C HIS A 58 19.63 18.86 -5.35
N GLY A 59 19.73 17.86 -6.24
CA GLY A 59 20.93 17.56 -7.04
C GLY A 59 22.17 17.14 -6.24
N SER A 60 22.06 16.92 -4.94
CA SER A 60 23.18 16.56 -4.07
C SER A 60 22.95 15.16 -3.52
N ARG A 61 23.85 14.22 -3.85
CA ARG A 61 23.84 12.81 -3.37
C ARG A 61 23.99 12.65 -1.84
N ASN A 62 23.94 13.74 -1.10
CA ASN A 62 24.29 13.80 0.32
C ASN A 62 23.12 14.20 1.22
N ASP A 63 21.95 14.56 0.67
CA ASP A 63 20.75 14.83 1.48
C ASP A 63 19.74 13.71 1.23
N THR A 64 19.91 12.66 2.02
CA THR A 64 19.16 11.41 1.91
C THR A 64 18.35 11.27 3.18
N THR A 65 17.05 11.51 3.09
CA THR A 65 16.14 11.33 4.22
C THR A 65 15.71 9.87 4.25
N ILE A 66 16.06 9.18 5.32
CA ILE A 66 15.60 7.81 5.56
C ILE A 66 14.32 7.91 6.39
N TYR A 67 13.23 7.34 5.89
CA TYR A 67 12.02 7.13 6.69
C TYR A 67 12.03 5.71 7.25
N HIS A 68 11.60 5.59 8.49
CA HIS A 68 11.51 4.33 9.21
C HIS A 68 10.07 4.10 9.61
N THR A 69 9.45 3.07 9.04
CA THR A 69 8.05 2.73 9.26
C THR A 69 7.95 1.45 10.08
N LEU A 70 7.23 1.53 11.19
CA LEU A 70 6.94 0.41 12.09
C LEU A 70 5.49 -0.03 11.96
N TYR A 71 5.27 -1.34 11.85
CA TYR A 71 3.96 -1.95 11.74
C TYR A 71 3.69 -2.85 12.94
N TYR A 72 2.50 -2.71 13.53
CA TYR A 72 2.04 -3.55 14.62
C TYR A 72 0.82 -4.34 14.18
N HIS A 73 0.80 -5.62 14.51
CA HIS A 73 -0.23 -6.56 14.13
C HIS A 73 -0.86 -7.21 15.37
N ASP A 74 -2.14 -7.54 15.31
CA ASP A 74 -2.79 -8.36 16.33
C ASP A 74 -2.41 -9.85 16.19
N GLU A 75 -2.98 -10.69 17.06
CA GLU A 75 -2.74 -12.14 17.04
C GLU A 75 -3.28 -12.80 15.78
N ALA A 76 -4.33 -12.23 15.18
CA ALA A 76 -4.93 -12.70 13.93
C ALA A 76 -4.16 -12.22 12.67
N GLY A 77 -3.14 -11.37 12.84
CA GLY A 77 -2.31 -10.83 11.76
C GLY A 77 -2.87 -9.58 11.09
N ASN A 78 -3.90 -8.94 11.65
CA ASN A 78 -4.40 -7.67 11.16
C ASN A 78 -3.53 -6.52 11.68
N ARG A 79 -3.21 -5.55 10.82
CA ARG A 79 -2.48 -4.35 11.20
C ARG A 79 -3.34 -3.48 12.12
N ILE A 80 -2.83 -3.17 13.30
CA ILE A 80 -3.50 -2.32 14.31
C ILE A 80 -2.86 -0.95 14.44
N ARG A 81 -1.61 -0.79 14.01
CA ARG A 81 -0.90 0.50 14.04
C ARG A 81 0.21 0.57 13.00
N LYS A 82 0.41 1.77 12.43
CA LYS A 82 1.52 2.12 11.54
C LYS A 82 2.14 3.43 12.02
N MET A 83 3.43 3.43 12.32
CA MET A 83 4.15 4.61 12.78
C MET A 83 5.27 4.94 11.80
N ILE A 84 5.44 6.20 11.47
CA ILE A 84 6.45 6.68 10.51
C ILE A 84 7.35 7.68 11.21
N TYR A 85 8.64 7.42 11.18
CA TYR A 85 9.68 8.25 11.76
C TYR A 85 10.58 8.81 10.67
N ASN A 86 11.07 10.03 10.88
CA ASN A 86 12.27 10.47 10.19
C ASN A 86 13.48 9.88 10.93
N ASN A 87 14.21 8.99 10.26
CA ASN A 87 15.31 8.25 10.86
C ASN A 87 16.55 9.13 11.15
N SER A 88 16.66 10.30 10.51
CA SER A 88 17.79 11.21 10.71
C SER A 88 17.76 11.92 12.06
N ASN A 89 16.56 12.15 12.60
CA ASN A 89 16.34 12.90 13.84
C ASN A 89 15.41 12.17 14.83
N ASP A 90 15.03 10.93 14.52
CA ASP A 90 14.13 10.07 15.33
C ASP A 90 12.79 10.75 15.68
N SER A 91 12.32 11.64 14.80
CA SER A 91 11.06 12.35 15.03
C SER A 91 9.88 11.58 14.45
N LEU A 92 8.85 11.35 15.25
CA LEU A 92 7.57 10.78 14.80
C LEU A 92 6.87 11.76 13.87
N LEU A 93 6.57 11.32 12.64
CA LEU A 93 5.89 12.10 11.61
C LEU A 93 4.42 11.76 11.51
N SER A 94 4.10 10.47 11.62
CA SER A 94 2.73 9.97 11.53
C SER A 94 2.54 8.77 12.44
N ASP A 95 1.40 8.73 13.13
CA ASP A 95 0.93 7.60 13.92
C ASP A 95 -0.50 7.26 13.51
N ASN A 96 -0.64 6.18 12.73
CA ASN A 96 -1.93 5.69 12.28
C ASN A 96 -2.37 4.51 13.14
N ILE A 97 -3.55 4.59 13.74
CA ILE A 97 -4.14 3.54 14.57
C ILE A 97 -5.42 3.05 13.89
N TYR A 98 -5.52 1.74 13.71
CA TYR A 98 -6.64 1.09 13.02
C TYR A 98 -7.56 0.43 14.06
N SER A 99 -8.74 1.02 14.25
CA SER A 99 -9.79 0.42 15.09
C SER A 99 -10.58 -0.59 14.28
N ARG A 100 -10.81 -1.76 14.85
CA ARG A 100 -11.42 -2.91 14.16
C ARG A 100 -12.62 -3.47 14.92
N ASP A 101 -13.56 -4.03 14.17
CA ASP A 101 -14.64 -4.87 14.68
C ASP A 101 -14.10 -6.25 15.13
N VAL A 102 -14.92 -7.04 15.83
CA VAL A 102 -14.61 -8.41 16.25
C VAL A 102 -14.23 -9.32 15.08
N SER A 103 -14.72 -9.00 13.88
CA SER A 103 -14.41 -9.74 12.65
C SER A 103 -13.10 -9.31 11.98
N GLY A 104 -12.35 -8.37 12.56
CA GLY A 104 -11.11 -7.83 12.00
C GLY A 104 -11.29 -6.75 10.92
N ARG A 105 -12.52 -6.30 10.64
CA ARG A 105 -12.80 -5.21 9.67
C ARG A 105 -12.43 -3.85 10.25
N GLU A 106 -11.76 -3.01 9.47
CA GLU A 106 -11.38 -1.62 9.83
C GLU A 106 -12.60 -0.70 9.99
N LEU A 107 -12.97 -0.35 11.21
CA LEU A 107 -14.07 0.59 11.46
C LEU A 107 -13.62 2.05 11.36
N ALA A 108 -12.43 2.36 11.87
CA ALA A 108 -11.93 3.73 11.91
C ALA A 108 -10.41 3.76 11.81
N ILE A 109 -9.91 4.85 11.24
CA ILE A 109 -8.49 5.18 11.19
C ILE A 109 -8.30 6.48 11.95
N TYR A 110 -7.38 6.46 12.91
CA TYR A 110 -6.92 7.65 13.60
C TYR A 110 -5.52 7.98 13.11
N LYS A 111 -5.26 9.25 12.85
CA LYS A 111 -3.95 9.78 12.47
C LYS A 111 -3.51 10.82 13.48
N ASN A 112 -2.36 10.60 14.10
CA ASN A 112 -1.78 11.49 15.13
C ASN A 112 -2.75 11.78 16.29
N GLY A 113 -3.52 10.76 16.70
CA GLY A 113 -4.49 10.85 17.80
C GLY A 113 -5.80 11.56 17.45
N ILE A 114 -5.98 12.00 16.21
CA ILE A 114 -7.23 12.60 15.70
C ILE A 114 -7.88 11.60 14.74
N ILE A 115 -9.20 11.63 14.63
CA ILE A 115 -9.91 10.80 13.65
C ILE A 115 -9.58 11.26 12.23
N ASP A 116 -9.13 10.33 11.39
CA ASP A 116 -8.89 10.55 9.97
C ASP A 116 -10.13 10.17 9.15
N GLN A 117 -10.61 8.94 9.36
CA GLN A 117 -11.84 8.45 8.72
C GLN A 117 -12.58 7.38 9.53
N TRP A 118 -13.90 7.37 9.40
CA TRP A 118 -14.81 6.28 9.80
C TRP A 118 -15.30 5.57 8.54
N ASN A 119 -15.04 4.27 8.43
CA ASN A 119 -15.54 3.49 7.30
C ASN A 119 -17.02 3.17 7.45
N ILE A 120 -17.75 3.26 6.34
CA ILE A 120 -19.16 2.92 6.25
C ILE A 120 -19.26 1.58 5.52
N TYR A 121 -19.87 0.60 6.16
CA TYR A 121 -20.03 -0.75 5.61
C TYR A 121 -21.48 -1.05 5.23
N GLY A 122 -21.64 -1.66 4.06
CA GLY A 122 -22.81 -2.45 3.69
C GLY A 122 -22.43 -3.93 3.64
N MET A 123 -22.54 -4.54 2.45
CA MET A 123 -21.90 -5.84 2.18
C MET A 123 -20.37 -5.71 2.16
N ASP A 124 -19.87 -4.60 1.61
CA ASP A 124 -18.46 -4.21 1.58
C ASP A 124 -18.30 -2.77 2.09
N ASN A 125 -17.08 -2.24 2.16
CA ASN A 125 -16.84 -0.82 2.47
C ASN A 125 -17.46 0.05 1.36
N ILE A 126 -18.51 0.82 1.63
CA ILE A 126 -19.23 1.63 0.63
C ILE A 126 -18.81 3.10 0.63
N GLY A 127 -18.04 3.54 1.61
CA GLY A 127 -17.67 4.94 1.77
C GLY A 127 -17.06 5.21 3.14
N PHE A 128 -16.88 6.48 3.45
CA PHE A 128 -16.33 6.91 4.73
C PHE A 128 -16.87 8.27 5.15
N ILE A 129 -16.74 8.55 6.44
CA ILE A 129 -16.93 9.87 7.03
C ILE A 129 -15.54 10.37 7.42
N ASN A 130 -15.09 11.50 6.87
CA ASN A 130 -13.78 12.05 7.21
C ASN A 130 -13.80 12.71 8.61
N GLY A 131 -12.63 13.16 9.08
CA GLY A 131 -12.52 13.86 10.36
C GLY A 131 -13.30 15.19 10.46
N ASN A 132 -13.74 15.75 9.33
CA ASN A 132 -14.60 16.94 9.26
C ASN A 132 -16.09 16.60 9.20
N GLU A 133 -16.47 15.35 9.41
CA GLU A 133 -17.84 14.83 9.32
C GLU A 133 -18.45 14.86 7.91
N ASP A 134 -17.63 15.07 6.87
CA ASP A 134 -18.08 14.94 5.50
C ASP A 134 -18.24 13.47 5.12
N ILE A 135 -19.41 13.13 4.58
CA ILE A 135 -19.68 11.81 4.03
C ILE A 135 -19.17 11.74 2.59
N ARG A 136 -18.48 10.65 2.28
CA ARG A 136 -17.90 10.33 0.97
C ARG A 136 -18.31 8.91 0.58
N PHE A 137 -18.70 8.71 -0.67
CA PHE A 137 -19.11 7.41 -1.20
C PHE A 137 -18.15 6.88 -2.25
N TYR A 138 -17.90 5.58 -2.23
CA TYR A 138 -17.05 4.91 -3.21
C TYR A 138 -17.85 4.41 -4.42
N MET A 139 -17.46 4.88 -5.59
CA MET A 139 -17.87 4.31 -6.86
C MET A 139 -16.85 3.25 -7.24
N LYS A 140 -17.24 1.98 -7.17
CA LYS A 140 -16.37 0.84 -7.42
C LYS A 140 -16.63 0.19 -8.77
N ASP A 141 -15.62 -0.51 -9.25
CA ASP A 141 -15.76 -1.42 -10.38
C ASP A 141 -16.07 -2.87 -9.97
N HIS A 142 -16.09 -3.77 -10.95
CA HIS A 142 -16.44 -5.19 -10.73
C HIS A 142 -15.45 -5.97 -9.86
N LEU A 143 -14.21 -5.49 -9.72
CA LEU A 143 -13.21 -6.09 -8.83
C LEU A 143 -13.21 -5.43 -7.44
N GLY A 144 -14.11 -4.45 -7.23
CA GLY A 144 -14.19 -3.68 -6.01
C GLY A 144 -13.11 -2.59 -5.89
N SER A 145 -12.42 -2.24 -6.98
CA SER A 145 -11.47 -1.12 -6.94
C SER A 145 -12.23 0.21 -6.99
N VAL A 146 -11.77 1.20 -6.21
CA VAL A 146 -12.39 2.52 -6.16
C VAL A 146 -12.02 3.29 -7.43
N ARG A 147 -13.02 3.70 -8.21
CA ARG A 147 -12.87 4.47 -9.46
C ARG A 147 -13.12 5.95 -9.26
N ALA A 148 -14.06 6.29 -8.38
CA ALA A 148 -14.33 7.66 -7.98
C ALA A 148 -14.83 7.72 -6.54
N VAL A 149 -14.60 8.86 -5.91
CA VAL A 149 -15.18 9.23 -4.62
C VAL A 149 -16.11 10.40 -4.88
N ILE A 150 -17.36 10.28 -4.43
CA ILE A 150 -18.37 11.33 -4.59
C ILE A 150 -18.80 11.88 -3.24
N ASP A 151 -19.24 13.13 -3.21
CA ASP A 151 -19.86 13.74 -2.03
C ASP A 151 -21.37 13.42 -1.95
N VAL A 152 -22.01 13.91 -0.89
CA VAL A 152 -23.47 13.76 -0.67
C VAL A 152 -24.34 14.44 -1.72
N SER A 153 -23.78 15.38 -2.49
CA SER A 153 -24.48 16.09 -3.57
C SER A 153 -24.25 15.42 -4.93
N GLY A 154 -23.44 14.35 -4.99
CA GLY A 154 -23.09 13.64 -6.22
C GLY A 154 -21.95 14.27 -7.01
N ASN A 155 -21.24 15.26 -6.46
CA ASN A 155 -20.05 15.80 -7.11
C ASN A 155 -18.87 14.83 -6.94
N VAL A 156 -18.04 14.72 -7.98
CA VAL A 156 -16.81 13.93 -7.93
C VAL A 156 -15.76 14.69 -7.15
N VAL A 157 -15.35 14.14 -6.01
CA VAL A 157 -14.29 14.67 -5.15
C VAL A 157 -12.94 14.08 -5.55
N SER A 158 -12.92 12.82 -5.98
CA SER A 158 -11.71 12.14 -6.45
C SER A 158 -12.09 11.19 -7.58
N SER A 159 -11.21 11.03 -8.57
CA SER A 159 -11.35 9.99 -9.58
C SER A 159 -10.01 9.43 -10.02
N GLN A 160 -10.00 8.14 -10.31
CA GLN A 160 -8.80 7.44 -10.73
C GLN A 160 -9.16 6.37 -11.76
N ASP A 161 -8.50 6.42 -12.92
CA ASP A 161 -8.56 5.37 -13.93
C ASP A 161 -7.41 4.39 -13.70
N GLY A 162 -7.63 3.48 -12.76
CA GLY A 162 -6.78 2.33 -12.49
C GLY A 162 -7.67 1.15 -12.08
N ALA A 163 -7.33 -0.05 -12.54
CA ALA A 163 -7.93 -1.33 -12.16
C ALA A 163 -9.26 -1.82 -12.79
N CYS A 164 -9.56 -1.50 -14.05
CA CYS A 164 -10.50 -2.33 -14.81
C CYS A 164 -10.18 -2.42 -16.30
N PRO A 165 -10.46 -3.58 -16.94
CA PRO A 165 -10.09 -3.84 -18.32
C PRO A 165 -11.08 -3.17 -19.27
N ARG A 166 -10.60 -2.25 -20.11
CA ARG A 166 -11.11 -2.17 -21.48
C ARG A 166 -9.95 -1.95 -22.44
N MET A 167 -9.73 -3.02 -23.21
CA MET A 167 -8.86 -3.19 -24.37
C MET A 167 -8.53 -1.86 -25.09
N LEU A 168 -7.22 -1.61 -25.23
CA LEU A 168 -6.56 -0.43 -25.79
C LEU A 168 -6.74 0.88 -25.00
N LEU A 169 -5.71 1.20 -24.20
CA LEU A 169 -5.36 2.54 -23.70
C LEU A 169 -6.07 3.05 -22.42
N ALA A 170 -6.62 2.19 -21.55
CA ALA A 170 -7.24 2.61 -20.28
C ALA A 170 -7.18 1.52 -19.18
N GLY A 171 -6.48 1.77 -18.07
CA GLY A 171 -6.35 0.94 -16.87
C GLY A 171 -5.47 -0.30 -17.05
N ASP A 172 -4.44 -0.46 -16.21
CA ASP A 172 -3.81 -1.77 -16.07
C ASP A 172 -4.72 -2.68 -15.21
N ALA A 173 -4.79 -3.97 -15.54
CA ALA A 173 -5.57 -4.97 -14.81
C ALA A 173 -5.05 -5.23 -13.38
N TRP A 174 -3.92 -4.61 -13.04
CA TRP A 174 -3.09 -4.97 -11.90
C TRP A 174 -2.90 -3.83 -10.89
N GLY A 175 -3.77 -2.80 -10.91
CA GLY A 175 -3.80 -1.77 -9.87
C GLY A 175 -2.95 -0.52 -10.14
N TYR A 176 -2.31 -0.43 -11.31
CA TYR A 176 -1.56 0.76 -11.73
C TYR A 176 -2.48 1.92 -12.11
N LEU A 177 -2.14 3.10 -11.60
CA LEU A 177 -2.81 4.36 -11.92
C LEU A 177 -2.27 4.91 -13.23
N LEU A 178 -3.15 5.21 -14.18
CA LEU A 178 -2.72 5.80 -15.43
C LEU A 178 -2.29 7.26 -15.26
N GLU A 179 -1.17 7.60 -15.87
CA GLU A 179 -0.68 8.97 -15.97
C GLU A 179 -1.74 9.87 -16.64
N ASN A 180 -1.94 11.06 -16.09
CA ASN A 180 -2.90 12.07 -16.57
C ASN A 180 -4.37 11.62 -16.56
N ARG A 181 -4.72 10.56 -15.82
CA ARG A 181 -6.11 10.11 -15.62
C ARG A 181 -6.48 9.94 -14.14
N VAL A 182 -5.92 10.83 -13.34
CA VAL A 182 -6.16 10.92 -11.91
C VAL A 182 -6.57 12.34 -11.58
N TYR A 183 -7.62 12.48 -10.79
CA TYR A 183 -8.09 13.73 -10.23
C TYR A 183 -8.16 13.56 -8.72
N ASP A 184 -7.36 14.35 -8.00
CA ASP A 184 -7.35 14.42 -6.53
C ASP A 184 -7.36 13.05 -5.84
N SER A 185 -6.35 12.21 -6.10
CA SER A 185 -6.31 10.84 -5.59
C SER A 185 -6.24 10.77 -4.08
N ASP A 186 -5.72 11.77 -3.40
CA ASP A 186 -5.26 11.60 -2.01
C ASP A 186 -6.40 11.72 -0.99
N VAL A 187 -7.62 11.94 -1.48
CA VAL A 187 -8.86 12.00 -0.68
C VAL A 187 -9.21 10.65 -0.03
N SER A 188 -8.80 9.53 -0.62
CA SER A 188 -9.14 8.19 -0.13
C SER A 188 -7.92 7.30 -0.04
N VAL A 189 -7.75 6.66 1.11
CA VAL A 189 -6.69 5.68 1.37
C VAL A 189 -6.93 4.34 0.66
N TYR A 190 -8.20 4.00 0.39
CA TYR A 190 -8.56 2.77 -0.32
C TYR A 190 -8.51 2.94 -1.84
N LYS A 191 -7.83 1.99 -2.51
CA LYS A 191 -7.53 2.02 -3.95
C LYS A 191 -7.95 0.73 -4.64
N PHE A 192 -6.99 -0.12 -4.99
CA PHE A 192 -7.17 -1.35 -5.73
C PHE A 192 -7.88 -2.39 -4.88
N THR A 193 -8.96 -3.00 -5.39
CA THR A 193 -9.77 -4.02 -4.68
C THR A 193 -10.20 -3.59 -3.27
N SER A 194 -10.38 -2.29 -3.04
CA SER A 194 -10.68 -1.69 -1.72
C SER A 194 -9.63 -1.96 -0.64
N LYS A 195 -8.36 -2.08 -1.02
CA LYS A 195 -7.23 -2.17 -0.09
C LYS A 195 -6.56 -0.83 0.11
N GLU A 196 -6.02 -0.65 1.31
CA GLU A 196 -5.29 0.55 1.71
C GLU A 196 -3.95 0.58 0.97
N ARG A 197 -3.64 1.70 0.32
CA ARG A 197 -2.33 1.92 -0.29
C ARG A 197 -1.45 2.70 0.68
N ASP A 198 -0.31 2.13 1.04
CA ASP A 198 0.65 2.80 1.90
C ASP A 198 1.45 3.83 1.11
N ASP A 199 1.53 5.06 1.62
CA ASP A 199 2.23 6.14 0.92
C ASP A 199 3.75 5.96 0.91
N GLU A 200 4.29 5.22 1.88
CA GLU A 200 5.72 5.08 2.10
C GLU A 200 6.33 4.05 1.15
N SER A 201 5.66 2.90 1.00
CA SER A 201 6.08 1.79 0.13
C SER A 201 5.41 1.79 -1.23
N LYS A 202 4.26 2.47 -1.36
CA LYS A 202 3.32 2.32 -2.48
C LYS A 202 2.69 0.93 -2.59
N TYR A 203 2.80 0.10 -1.56
CA TYR A 203 2.17 -1.21 -1.55
C TYR A 203 0.71 -1.15 -1.09
N ASP A 204 -0.12 -2.01 -1.65
CA ASP A 204 -1.49 -2.24 -1.20
C ASP A 204 -1.50 -3.29 -0.08
N TYR A 205 -2.13 -3.00 1.06
CA TYR A 205 -2.20 -3.87 2.23
C TYR A 205 -3.38 -4.85 2.14
N PHE A 206 -3.08 -6.15 2.07
CA PHE A 206 -4.05 -7.25 1.96
C PHE A 206 -4.23 -8.05 3.27
N GLY A 207 -3.79 -7.51 4.41
CA GLY A 207 -3.86 -8.21 5.70
C GLY A 207 -2.57 -8.97 5.98
N ALA A 208 -2.46 -10.18 5.42
CA ALA A 208 -1.28 -11.02 5.60
C ALA A 208 -0.11 -10.62 4.68
N ARG A 209 -0.37 -9.81 3.65
CA ARG A 209 0.57 -9.51 2.56
C ARG A 209 0.43 -8.09 2.06
N TYR A 210 1.49 -7.66 1.39
CA TYR A 210 1.60 -6.41 0.68
C TYR A 210 1.73 -6.71 -0.81
N TYR A 211 1.10 -5.88 -1.64
CA TYR A 211 1.09 -6.02 -3.08
C TYR A 211 1.71 -4.78 -3.74
N ASP A 212 2.77 -4.99 -4.51
CA ASP A 212 3.38 -3.96 -5.34
C ASP A 212 2.70 -3.88 -6.72
N PHE A 213 2.43 -2.64 -7.16
CA PHE A 213 1.77 -2.36 -8.44
C PHE A 213 2.69 -1.62 -9.45
N TYR A 214 3.93 -1.27 -9.10
CA TYR A 214 4.78 -0.39 -9.91
C TYR A 214 5.37 -1.06 -11.19
N PRO A 215 5.29 -0.46 -12.40
CA PRO A 215 5.85 -1.02 -13.65
C PRO A 215 7.29 -0.51 -13.95
N PRO A 216 8.08 -1.20 -14.82
CA PRO A 216 7.58 -1.80 -16.06
C PRO A 216 8.03 -3.26 -16.30
N ALA A 217 7.07 -4.20 -16.28
CA ALA A 217 6.86 -5.23 -17.32
C ALA A 217 6.02 -6.41 -16.80
N GLU A 218 6.03 -6.69 -15.50
CA GLU A 218 5.29 -7.83 -14.95
C GLU A 218 4.81 -7.46 -13.54
N SER A 219 3.61 -6.92 -13.45
CA SER A 219 2.81 -6.92 -12.23
C SER A 219 2.55 -8.37 -11.84
N ARG A 220 3.43 -8.91 -11.00
CA ARG A 220 3.20 -10.17 -10.32
C ARG A 220 2.82 -9.81 -8.91
N ALA A 221 2.04 -10.66 -8.25
CA ALA A 221 2.01 -10.67 -6.80
C ALA A 221 3.43 -10.93 -6.31
N LEU A 222 4.24 -9.88 -6.19
CA LEU A 222 5.29 -9.79 -5.21
C LEU A 222 4.54 -9.75 -3.89
N ALA A 223 4.03 -10.91 -3.50
CA ALA A 223 3.76 -11.16 -2.12
C ALA A 223 5.10 -10.91 -1.44
N ASP A 224 5.16 -9.84 -0.67
CA ASP A 224 6.36 -9.50 0.11
C ASP A 224 6.72 -10.64 1.06
N SER A 225 5.84 -11.64 1.23
CA SER A 225 6.07 -12.91 1.89
C SER A 225 5.63 -14.14 1.09
N ALA A 226 6.29 -15.29 1.29
CA ALA A 226 5.91 -16.55 0.65
C ALA A 226 4.51 -17.04 1.09
N ASP A 227 3.88 -17.88 0.25
CA ASP A 227 2.47 -18.25 0.43
C ASP A 227 2.20 -19.07 1.70
N THR A 228 1.81 -18.40 2.78
CA THR A 228 1.26 -19.00 4.00
C THR A 228 -0.25 -19.22 3.84
N ALA A 229 -0.63 -20.20 3.03
CA ALA A 229 -2.01 -20.68 3.07
C ALA A 229 -2.28 -21.24 4.47
N VAL A 230 -3.11 -20.54 5.26
CA VAL A 230 -3.70 -21.12 6.47
C VAL A 230 -4.67 -22.21 5.98
N PRO A 231 -4.43 -23.49 6.31
CA PRO A 231 -5.40 -24.52 5.96
C PRO A 231 -6.70 -24.24 6.73
N VAL A 232 -7.81 -24.20 6.00
CA VAL A 232 -9.18 -24.18 6.54
C VAL A 232 -9.49 -25.51 7.19
#